data_AF-A0A6V8SGX2-F1
#
_entry.id   AF-A0A6V8SGX2-F1
#
_cell.length_a   1.000
_cell.length_b   1.000
_cell.length_c   1.000
_cell.angle_alpha   90.00
_cell.angle_beta   90.00
_cell.angle_gamma   90.00
#
_symmetry.space_group_name_H-M   'P 1'
#
loop_
_entity.id
_entity.type
_entity.pdbx_description
1 polymer ?
#
loop_
_entity_poly.entity_id
_entity_poly.type
_entity_poly.pdbx_seq_one_letter_code
_entity_poly.pdbx_strand_id
1 'polypeptide(L)'
;MNERNMLISYNDIYLSEDESNKYDGQKLNDEKLEEMKDRIKNSVLKSNFNRGISNIEKDFKPDEAVQKIIWGITAKTTGAQIISSSLFWGDVGRNSIIIVTNKRLYVAYANMIHEIIKIKWYYFNQIEFVKEITRRDRKTITIISKNKDTHEIYFFNNNYLDILNILTKEGVKIIKRKESLIKLIIRIVLWGILIATFGSLFIGFIFTWVIPH
;
A
#
# COMPACT_ATOMS: atom_id res chain seq x y z
N MET A 1 -51.15 5.66 -17.23
CA MET A 1 -51.29 5.56 -15.76
C MET A 1 -49.88 5.72 -15.18
N ASN A 2 -49.65 6.68 -14.27
CA ASN A 2 -48.33 6.94 -13.69
C ASN A 2 -47.92 5.74 -12.81
N GLU A 3 -46.69 5.22 -12.90
CA GLU A 3 -46.21 4.03 -12.14
C GLU A 3 -46.52 4.13 -10.64
N ARG A 4 -46.47 5.35 -10.11
CA ARG A 4 -46.86 5.66 -8.72
C ARG A 4 -48.29 5.23 -8.38
N ASN A 5 -49.24 5.47 -9.28
CA ASN A 5 -50.66 5.13 -9.02
C ASN A 5 -50.89 3.62 -9.07
N MET A 6 -50.10 2.89 -9.86
CA MET A 6 -50.15 1.42 -9.93
C MET A 6 -49.56 0.79 -8.66
N LEU A 7 -48.48 1.34 -8.11
CA LEU A 7 -47.88 0.86 -6.87
C LEU A 7 -48.78 1.12 -5.65
N ILE A 8 -49.51 2.24 -5.62
CA ILE A 8 -50.48 2.55 -4.55
C ILE A 8 -51.66 1.57 -4.57
N SER A 9 -52.12 1.14 -5.75
CA SER A 9 -53.24 0.19 -5.85
C SER A 9 -52.95 -1.22 -5.34
N TYR A 10 -51.68 -1.55 -5.05
CA TYR A 10 -51.29 -2.85 -4.48
C TYR A 10 -51.11 -2.84 -2.96
N ASN A 11 -51.35 -1.69 -2.30
CA ASN A 11 -51.14 -1.56 -0.87
C ASN A 11 -52.49 -1.63 -0.13
N ASP A 12 -52.73 -2.73 0.59
CA ASP A 12 -53.96 -2.94 1.39
C ASP A 12 -54.05 -2.05 2.63
N ILE A 13 -52.97 -1.31 2.94
CA ILE A 13 -52.87 -0.37 4.06
C ILE A 13 -52.83 1.04 3.50
N TYR A 14 -53.97 1.73 3.54
CA TYR A 14 -54.05 3.17 3.27
C TYR A 14 -53.67 3.94 4.53
N LEU A 15 -52.42 4.38 4.62
CA LEU A 15 -52.00 5.36 5.62
C LEU A 15 -52.53 6.74 5.20
N SER A 16 -53.08 7.51 6.14
CA SER A 16 -53.43 8.90 5.87
C SER A 16 -52.16 9.70 5.54
N GLU A 17 -52.26 10.75 4.72
CA GLU A 17 -51.10 11.61 4.43
C GLU A 17 -50.49 12.17 5.73
N ASP A 18 -51.33 12.49 6.73
CA ASP A 18 -50.90 12.93 8.05
C ASP A 18 -50.12 11.87 8.82
N GLU A 19 -50.44 10.59 8.64
CA GLU A 19 -49.73 9.48 9.26
C GLU A 19 -48.44 9.15 8.51
N SER A 20 -48.44 9.23 7.18
CA SER A 20 -47.23 9.14 6.35
C SER A 20 -46.22 10.24 6.72
N ASN A 21 -46.69 11.47 6.92
CA ASN A 21 -45.86 12.62 7.30
C ASN A 21 -45.21 12.48 8.69
N LYS A 22 -45.77 11.65 9.59
CA LYS A 22 -45.12 11.33 10.88
C LYS A 22 -43.88 10.46 10.72
N TYR A 23 -43.81 9.70 9.63
CA TYR A 23 -42.72 8.74 9.34
C TYR A 23 -41.81 9.17 8.20
N ASP A 24 -42.19 10.20 7.43
CA ASP A 24 -41.27 10.94 6.56
C ASP A 24 -40.24 11.66 7.44
N GLY A 25 -39.21 10.91 7.83
CA GLY A 25 -38.08 11.44 8.57
C GLY A 25 -37.49 12.64 7.82
N GLN A 26 -37.13 13.68 8.56
CA GLN A 26 -36.43 14.82 7.99
C GLN A 26 -35.29 14.31 7.12
N LYS A 27 -35.30 14.69 5.84
CA LYS A 27 -34.24 14.34 4.89
C LYS A 27 -32.92 14.70 5.54
N LEU A 28 -32.11 13.68 5.87
CA LEU A 28 -30.84 13.89 6.56
C LEU A 28 -30.01 14.87 5.74
N ASN A 29 -29.48 15.90 6.38
CA ASN A 29 -28.51 16.79 5.77
C ASN A 29 -27.35 15.93 5.23
N ASP A 30 -26.92 16.19 3.99
CA ASP A 30 -25.84 15.42 3.33
C ASP A 30 -24.58 15.37 4.19
N GLU A 31 -24.28 16.44 4.93
CA GLU A 31 -23.17 16.51 5.88
C GLU A 31 -23.30 15.48 7.01
N LYS A 32 -24.49 15.35 7.62
CA LYS A 32 -24.76 14.34 8.66
C LYS A 32 -24.69 12.93 8.08
N LEU A 33 -25.11 12.74 6.83
CA LEU A 33 -25.04 11.46 6.14
C LEU A 33 -23.58 11.05 5.91
N GLU A 34 -22.72 11.97 5.47
CA GLU A 34 -21.29 11.73 5.30
C GLU A 34 -20.59 11.43 6.64
N GLU A 35 -20.90 12.18 7.70
CA GLU A 35 -20.37 11.88 9.04
C GLU A 35 -20.75 10.46 9.52
N MET A 36 -21.99 10.03 9.26
CA MET A 36 -22.44 8.67 9.58
C MET A 36 -21.72 7.61 8.76
N LYS A 37 -21.53 7.84 7.45
CA LYS A 37 -20.76 6.94 6.58
C LYS A 37 -19.33 6.80 7.06
N ASP A 38 -18.67 7.91 7.40
CA ASP A 38 -17.29 7.91 7.91
C ASP A 38 -17.17 7.17 9.24
N ARG A 39 -18.15 7.36 10.15
CA ARG A 39 -18.18 6.63 11.42
C ARG A 39 -18.33 5.12 11.21
N ILE A 40 -19.26 4.69 10.35
CA ILE A 40 -19.48 3.27 10.05
C ILE A 40 -18.23 2.68 9.39
N LYS A 41 -17.68 3.37 8.38
CA LYS A 41 -16.45 2.96 7.70
C LYS A 41 -15.32 2.77 8.70
N ASN A 42 -15.04 3.75 9.56
CA ASN A 42 -13.98 3.66 10.56
C ASN A 42 -14.21 2.50 11.56
N SER A 43 -15.47 2.26 11.95
CA SER A 43 -15.83 1.13 12.80
C SER A 43 -15.53 -0.22 12.12
N VAL A 44 -15.92 -0.37 10.86
CA VAL A 44 -15.64 -1.57 10.05
C VAL A 44 -14.14 -1.79 9.87
N LEU A 45 -13.39 -0.74 9.52
CA LEU A 45 -11.94 -0.80 9.36
C LEU A 45 -11.24 -1.25 10.66
N LYS A 46 -11.64 -0.67 11.80
CA LYS A 46 -11.09 -1.03 13.12
C LYS A 46 -11.42 -2.47 13.50
N SER A 47 -12.66 -2.91 13.25
CA SER A 47 -13.10 -4.27 13.52
C SER A 47 -12.31 -5.29 12.69
N ASN A 48 -12.17 -5.05 11.39
CA ASN A 48 -11.40 -5.91 10.49
C ASN A 48 -9.93 -6.00 10.90
N PHE A 49 -9.33 -4.87 11.24
CA PHE A 49 -7.95 -4.83 11.71
C PHE A 49 -7.77 -5.63 13.00
N ASN A 50 -8.59 -5.37 14.02
CA ASN A 50 -8.50 -6.07 15.31
C ASN A 50 -8.69 -7.58 15.15
N ARG A 51 -9.64 -8.00 14.31
CA ARG A 51 -9.86 -9.41 13.96
C ARG A 51 -8.63 -10.00 13.27
N GLY A 52 -8.02 -9.26 12.35
CA GLY A 52 -6.79 -9.66 11.67
C GLY A 52 -5.61 -9.84 12.63
N ILE A 53 -5.39 -8.88 13.54
CA ILE A 53 -4.34 -8.97 14.56
C ILE A 53 -4.60 -10.14 15.50
N SER A 54 -5.83 -10.32 16.01
CA SER A 54 -6.18 -11.45 16.87
C SER A 54 -5.95 -12.80 16.19
N ASN A 55 -6.16 -12.89 14.88
CA ASN A 55 -5.83 -14.11 14.13
C ASN A 55 -4.32 -14.34 14.02
N ILE A 56 -3.51 -13.29 13.89
CA ILE A 56 -2.04 -13.38 13.90
C ILE A 56 -1.52 -13.81 15.29
N GLU A 57 -2.13 -13.28 16.36
CA GLU A 57 -1.76 -13.60 17.74
C GLU A 57 -1.97 -15.08 18.10
N LYS A 58 -2.89 -15.78 17.41
CA LYS A 58 -3.07 -17.24 17.60
C LYS A 58 -1.82 -18.05 17.19
N ASP A 59 -0.98 -17.50 16.31
CA ASP A 59 0.25 -18.15 15.85
C ASP A 59 1.47 -17.78 16.73
N PHE A 60 1.26 -17.00 17.79
CA PHE A 60 2.32 -16.59 18.69
C PHE A 60 2.75 -17.73 19.60
N LYS A 61 4.05 -17.75 19.93
CA LYS A 61 4.52 -18.60 21.02
C LYS A 61 3.98 -18.08 22.37
N PRO A 62 3.87 -18.94 23.40
CA PRO A 62 3.33 -18.54 24.70
C PRO A 62 4.01 -17.33 25.35
N ASP A 63 5.28 -17.09 25.02
CA ASP A 63 6.12 -16.00 25.52
C ASP A 63 6.44 -14.94 24.44
N GLU A 64 5.69 -14.96 23.33
CA GLU A 64 5.81 -13.98 22.26
C GLU A 64 4.84 -12.81 22.48
N ALA A 65 5.37 -11.59 22.49
CA ALA A 65 4.63 -10.37 22.75
C ALA A 65 4.89 -9.32 21.67
N VAL A 66 3.84 -8.59 21.28
CA VAL A 66 3.94 -7.49 20.32
C VAL A 66 4.71 -6.32 20.94
N GLN A 67 5.75 -5.88 20.25
CA GLN A 67 6.51 -4.68 20.62
C GLN A 67 6.05 -3.45 19.83
N LYS A 68 5.72 -3.62 18.54
CA LYS A 68 5.32 -2.51 17.68
C LYS A 68 4.44 -2.97 16.52
N ILE A 69 3.45 -2.16 16.16
CA ILE A 69 2.67 -2.29 14.93
C ILE A 69 2.76 -0.98 14.15
N ILE A 70 3.08 -1.04 12.85
CA ILE A 70 3.16 0.13 11.98
C ILE A 70 2.51 -0.16 10.63
N TRP A 71 1.85 0.87 10.11
CA TRP A 71 1.25 0.90 8.79
C TRP A 71 2.19 1.47 7.75
N GLY A 72 2.20 0.84 6.58
CA GLY A 72 2.89 1.30 5.39
C GLY A 72 2.12 0.95 4.13
N ILE A 73 2.63 1.38 2.98
CA ILE A 73 2.09 1.02 1.66
C ILE A 73 3.03 0.04 0.99
N THR A 74 2.49 -1.05 0.45
CA THR A 74 3.24 -2.04 -0.31
C THR A 74 3.80 -1.40 -1.58
N ALA A 75 5.11 -1.37 -1.72
CA ALA A 75 5.78 -0.75 -2.86
C ALA A 75 5.87 -1.67 -4.07
N LYS A 76 6.40 -2.88 -3.83
CA LYS A 76 6.57 -3.97 -4.79
C LYS A 76 6.70 -5.26 -3.99
N THR A 77 5.92 -6.27 -4.34
CA THR A 77 6.19 -7.66 -3.97
C THR A 77 6.85 -8.33 -5.16
N THR A 78 8.12 -8.71 -5.05
CA THR A 78 8.75 -9.54 -6.09
C THR A 78 8.06 -10.91 -6.05
N GLY A 79 7.31 -11.21 -7.11
CA GLY A 79 6.41 -12.37 -7.21
C GLY A 79 5.12 -12.08 -8.01
N ALA A 80 4.73 -10.81 -8.15
CA ALA A 80 3.69 -10.39 -9.09
C ALA A 80 4.31 -9.33 -10.01
N GLN A 81 4.41 -9.66 -11.28
CA GLN A 81 4.85 -8.75 -12.34
C GLN A 81 4.01 -7.47 -12.28
N ILE A 82 4.72 -6.35 -12.20
CA ILE A 82 4.20 -5.03 -12.56
C ILE A 82 4.05 -5.07 -14.07
N ILE A 83 2.90 -5.55 -14.55
CA ILE A 83 2.49 -5.40 -15.94
C ILE A 83 1.19 -4.60 -15.94
N SER A 84 1.24 -3.52 -16.71
CA SER A 84 0.15 -2.65 -17.17
C SER A 84 -0.71 -1.97 -16.10
N SER A 85 -0.40 -0.69 -15.92
CA SER A 85 -1.38 0.39 -15.96
C SER A 85 -2.71 -0.01 -16.60
N SER A 86 -3.81 0.16 -15.84
CA SER A 86 -5.21 0.40 -16.25
C SER A 86 -6.31 -0.65 -16.02
N LEU A 87 -6.09 -1.90 -15.57
CA LEU A 87 -7.20 -2.89 -15.55
C LEU A 87 -7.36 -3.85 -14.36
N PHE A 88 -6.73 -3.62 -13.19
CA PHE A 88 -7.06 -4.42 -11.99
C PHE A 88 -7.63 -3.54 -10.87
N TRP A 89 -8.95 -3.31 -10.94
CA TRP A 89 -9.81 -2.95 -9.81
C TRP A 89 -10.07 -4.14 -8.88
N GLY A 90 -9.03 -4.95 -8.65
CA GLY A 90 -9.00 -6.02 -7.66
C GLY A 90 -8.23 -5.53 -6.44
N ASP A 91 -8.66 -5.95 -5.26
CA ASP A 91 -8.19 -5.49 -3.95
C ASP A 91 -6.76 -6.00 -3.63
N VAL A 92 -5.76 -5.53 -4.39
CA VAL A 92 -4.38 -6.01 -4.32
C VAL A 92 -3.65 -5.36 -3.14
N GLY A 93 -3.92 -5.81 -1.90
CA GLY A 93 -3.03 -5.71 -0.73
C GLY A 93 -2.14 -4.45 -0.63
N ARG A 94 -2.67 -3.26 -0.94
CA ARG A 94 -1.86 -2.04 -1.08
C ARG A 94 -1.38 -1.54 0.28
N ASN A 95 -2.07 -1.93 1.34
CA ASN A 95 -1.71 -1.62 2.70
C ASN A 95 -0.83 -2.75 3.24
N SER A 96 0.32 -2.39 3.78
CA SER A 96 1.20 -3.30 4.51
C SER A 96 1.12 -2.94 5.99
N ILE A 97 1.01 -3.94 6.84
CA ILE A 97 1.12 -3.82 8.30
C ILE A 97 2.39 -4.58 8.68
N ILE A 98 3.31 -3.88 9.32
CA ILE A 98 4.46 -4.52 9.96
C ILE A 98 4.14 -4.70 11.44
N ILE A 99 4.24 -5.93 11.93
CA ILE A 99 4.11 -6.26 13.34
C ILE A 99 5.45 -6.83 13.80
N VAL A 100 6.06 -6.22 14.80
CA VAL A 100 7.31 -6.68 15.40
C VAL A 100 7.00 -7.23 16.77
N THR A 101 7.37 -8.49 17.01
CA THR A 101 7.31 -9.12 18.33
C THR A 101 8.71 -9.18 18.93
N ASN A 102 8.85 -9.66 20.15
CA ASN A 102 10.16 -10.00 20.75
C ASN A 102 10.85 -11.22 20.09
N LYS A 103 10.26 -11.85 19.06
CA LYS A 103 10.84 -13.05 18.40
C LYS A 103 10.90 -12.97 16.88
N ARG A 104 9.93 -12.27 16.28
CA ARG A 104 9.66 -12.34 14.83
C ARG A 104 9.19 -10.99 14.30
N LEU A 105 9.37 -10.85 12.99
CA LEU A 105 8.82 -9.80 12.18
C LEU A 105 7.71 -10.38 11.31
N TYR A 106 6.50 -9.83 11.40
CA TYR A 106 5.39 -10.14 10.51
C TYR A 106 5.20 -9.00 9.51
N VAL A 107 4.97 -9.39 8.26
CA VAL A 107 4.57 -8.52 7.16
C VAL A 107 3.20 -9.01 6.68
N ALA A 108 2.17 -8.28 7.07
CA ALA A 108 0.79 -8.55 6.69
C ALA A 108 0.35 -7.59 5.58
N TYR A 109 -0.36 -8.12 4.58
CA TYR A 109 -0.93 -7.37 3.48
C TYR A 109 -2.42 -7.27 3.69
N ALA A 110 -2.90 -6.04 3.76
CA ALA A 110 -4.30 -5.72 3.97
C ALA A 110 -4.89 -5.05 2.75
N ASN A 111 -6.17 -5.30 2.58
CA ASN A 111 -6.99 -4.77 1.51
C ASN A 111 -7.48 -3.34 1.84
N MET A 112 -8.32 -2.73 0.99
CA MET A 112 -8.80 -1.37 1.24
C MET A 112 -9.66 -1.25 2.51
N ILE A 113 -10.36 -2.32 2.90
CA ILE A 113 -11.16 -2.39 4.13
C ILE A 113 -10.39 -2.90 5.36
N HIS A 114 -9.06 -2.90 5.29
CA HIS A 114 -8.14 -3.33 6.37
C HIS A 114 -8.31 -4.80 6.79
N GLU A 115 -8.89 -5.62 5.92
CA GLU A 115 -8.89 -7.06 6.07
C GLU A 115 -7.54 -7.63 5.61
N ILE A 116 -6.95 -8.48 6.45
CA ILE A 116 -5.64 -9.08 6.17
C ILE A 116 -5.82 -10.24 5.20
N ILE A 117 -5.26 -10.11 4.00
CA ILE A 117 -5.36 -11.11 2.93
C ILE A 117 -4.20 -12.11 3.00
N LYS A 118 -3.01 -11.63 3.37
CA LYS A 118 -1.77 -12.43 3.35
C LYS A 118 -0.86 -12.04 4.48
N ILE A 119 -0.25 -13.01 5.13
CA ILE A 119 0.72 -12.80 6.20
C ILE A 119 1.99 -13.59 5.86
N LYS A 120 3.13 -12.93 6.02
CA LYS A 120 4.45 -13.57 6.04
C LYS A 120 5.12 -13.22 7.35
N TRP A 121 5.92 -14.15 7.89
CA TRP A 121 6.66 -13.92 9.12
C TRP A 121 8.09 -14.45 8.98
N TYR A 122 8.99 -13.82 9.74
CA TYR A 122 10.41 -14.12 9.73
C TYR A 122 10.95 -14.05 11.15
N TYR A 123 11.68 -15.07 11.59
CA TYR A 123 12.55 -14.90 12.76
C TYR A 123 13.66 -13.91 12.42
N PHE A 124 14.17 -13.17 13.41
CA PHE A 124 15.22 -12.17 13.16
C PHE A 124 16.48 -12.76 12.52
N ASN A 125 16.85 -13.98 12.90
CA ASN A 125 17.98 -14.70 12.30
C ASN A 125 17.75 -15.16 10.84
N GLN A 126 16.52 -15.10 10.32
CA GLN A 126 16.17 -15.38 8.92
C GLN A 126 16.19 -14.13 8.04
N ILE A 127 16.26 -12.95 8.66
CA ILE A 127 16.41 -11.68 7.95
C ILE A 127 17.90 -11.50 7.67
N GLU A 128 18.27 -11.38 6.40
CA GLU A 128 19.67 -11.20 6.00
C GLU A 128 20.10 -9.76 6.25
N PHE A 129 19.30 -8.81 5.77
CA PHE A 129 19.43 -7.40 6.08
C PHE A 129 18.15 -6.64 5.76
N VAL A 130 18.06 -5.45 6.32
CA VAL A 130 17.01 -4.48 6.00
C VAL A 130 17.66 -3.26 5.37
N LYS A 131 17.16 -2.85 4.21
CA LYS A 131 17.66 -1.69 3.48
C LYS A 131 16.72 -0.52 3.68
N GLU A 132 17.24 0.60 4.17
CA GLU A 132 16.53 1.86 4.24
C GLU A 132 16.89 2.70 3.01
N ILE A 133 15.88 3.11 2.24
CA ILE A 133 16.03 4.02 1.10
C ILE A 133 15.23 5.29 1.39
N THR A 134 15.92 6.42 1.38
CA THR A 134 15.29 7.74 1.48
C THR A 134 15.22 8.38 0.09
N ARG A 135 13.99 8.67 -0.37
CA ARG A 135 13.69 9.55 -1.50
C ARG A 135 13.04 10.84 -0.98
N ARG A 136 13.10 11.94 -1.74
CA ARG A 136 12.75 13.32 -1.34
C ARG A 136 11.62 13.44 -0.30
N ASP A 137 10.50 12.75 -0.54
CA ASP A 137 9.25 12.80 0.23
C ASP A 137 8.87 11.43 0.84
N ARG A 138 9.65 10.37 0.59
CA ARG A 138 9.25 8.99 0.90
C ARG A 138 10.39 8.19 1.50
N LYS A 139 10.04 7.41 2.51
CA LYS A 139 10.95 6.48 3.17
C LYS A 139 10.52 5.07 2.82
N THR A 140 11.47 4.28 2.37
CA THR A 140 11.22 2.88 2.01
C THR A 140 12.07 2.00 2.88
N ILE A 141 11.45 1.00 3.50
CA ILE A 141 12.15 -0.14 4.07
C ILE A 141 12.01 -1.30 3.10
N THR A 142 13.13 -1.92 2.75
CA THR A 142 13.16 -3.19 2.04
C THR A 142 13.68 -4.26 2.98
N ILE A 143 12.83 -5.22 3.36
CA ILE A 143 13.20 -6.39 4.17
C ILE A 143 13.66 -7.48 3.21
N ILE A 144 14.88 -7.99 3.41
CA ILE A 144 15.44 -9.08 2.59
C ILE A 144 15.75 -10.26 3.50
N SER A 145 15.07 -11.37 3.24
CA SER A 145 15.33 -12.63 3.94
C SER A 145 16.50 -13.39 3.31
N LYS A 146 17.09 -14.31 4.07
CA LYS A 146 18.13 -15.23 3.58
C LYS A 146 17.67 -16.11 2.40
N ASN A 147 16.35 -16.32 2.27
CA ASN A 147 15.75 -17.05 1.16
C ASN A 147 15.49 -16.16 -0.07
N LYS A 148 16.04 -14.94 -0.11
CA LYS A 148 15.88 -13.94 -1.18
C LYS A 148 14.45 -13.41 -1.36
N ASP A 149 13.50 -13.78 -0.48
CA ASP A 149 12.22 -13.07 -0.38
C ASP A 149 12.48 -11.62 0.00
N THR A 150 11.87 -10.70 -0.76
CA THR A 150 12.06 -9.26 -0.61
C THR A 150 10.71 -8.55 -0.46
N HIS A 151 10.59 -7.74 0.59
CA HIS A 151 9.39 -6.95 0.86
C HIS A 151 9.74 -5.47 0.92
N GLU A 152 9.22 -4.71 -0.04
CA GLU A 152 9.42 -3.26 -0.09
C GLU A 152 8.17 -2.55 0.42
N ILE A 153 8.33 -1.73 1.45
CA ILE A 153 7.24 -1.04 2.15
C ILE A 153 7.57 0.45 2.27
N TYR A 154 6.64 1.28 1.82
CA TYR A 154 6.69 2.74 1.91
C TYR A 154 6.09 3.25 3.20
N PHE A 155 6.74 4.26 3.79
CA PHE A 155 6.29 4.99 4.96
C PHE A 155 6.25 6.48 4.66
N PHE A 156 5.19 7.13 5.14
CA PHE A 156 4.99 8.58 5.02
C PHE A 156 5.36 9.34 6.30
N ASN A 157 5.59 8.63 7.40
CA ASN A 157 5.97 9.19 8.69
C ASN A 157 7.31 8.59 9.16
N ASN A 158 7.88 9.13 10.24
CA ASN A 158 9.13 8.64 10.82
C ASN A 158 8.93 7.45 11.78
N ASN A 159 7.71 6.92 11.94
CA ASN A 159 7.45 5.85 12.90
C ASN A 159 8.22 4.57 12.55
N TYR A 160 8.58 4.37 11.27
CA TYR A 160 9.43 3.25 10.82
C TYR A 160 10.80 3.20 11.53
N LEU A 161 11.29 4.31 12.09
CA LEU A 161 12.54 4.35 12.85
C LEU A 161 12.47 3.45 14.08
N ASP A 162 11.29 3.33 14.72
CA ASP A 162 11.10 2.45 15.87
C ASP A 162 11.33 0.98 15.47
N ILE A 163 10.83 0.58 14.30
CA ILE A 163 11.06 -0.77 13.76
C ILE A 163 12.54 -0.99 13.50
N LEU A 164 13.22 -0.04 12.85
CA LEU A 164 14.65 -0.17 12.57
C LEU A 164 15.47 -0.28 13.86
N ASN A 165 15.09 0.48 14.90
CA ASN A 165 15.73 0.42 16.21
C ASN A 165 15.54 -0.94 16.88
N ILE A 166 14.32 -1.49 16.86
CA ILE A 166 14.04 -2.83 17.38
C ILE A 166 14.86 -3.88 16.63
N LEU A 167 14.78 -3.88 15.29
CA LEU A 167 15.51 -4.85 14.46
C LEU A 167 17.02 -4.78 14.68
N THR A 168 17.58 -3.58 14.89
CA THR A 168 19.00 -3.40 15.20
C THR A 168 19.36 -4.02 16.55
N LYS A 169 18.52 -3.85 17.59
CA LYS A 169 18.73 -4.47 18.90
C LYS A 169 18.72 -6.01 18.83
N GLU A 170 17.88 -6.55 17.96
CA GLU A 170 17.76 -7.99 17.70
C GLU A 170 18.86 -8.53 16.76
N GLY A 171 19.87 -7.71 16.42
CA GLY A 171 21.04 -8.10 15.63
C GLY A 171 20.81 -8.14 14.11
N VAL A 172 19.69 -7.60 13.61
CA VAL A 172 19.43 -7.51 12.18
C VAL A 172 20.26 -6.37 11.57
N LYS A 173 20.99 -6.69 10.50
CA LYS A 173 21.84 -5.71 9.79
C LYS A 173 20.99 -4.68 9.06
N ILE A 174 21.16 -3.39 9.37
CA ILE A 174 20.49 -2.28 8.66
C ILE A 174 21.47 -1.59 7.69
N ILE A 175 21.10 -1.52 6.41
CA ILE A 175 21.88 -0.83 5.38
C ILE A 175 21.15 0.45 4.97
N LYS A 176 21.72 1.60 5.30
CA LYS A 176 21.17 2.91 4.93
C LYS A 176 21.73 3.35 3.58
N ARG A 177 20.86 3.60 2.60
CA ARG A 177 21.25 4.12 1.30
C ARG A 177 20.45 5.38 0.99
N LYS A 178 21.14 6.53 1.00
CA LYS A 178 20.62 7.74 0.39
C LYS A 178 20.82 7.62 -1.12
N GLU A 179 19.75 7.62 -1.90
CA GLU A 179 19.89 7.78 -3.35
C GLU A 179 20.43 9.20 -3.59
N SER A 180 21.69 9.31 -3.98
CA SER A 180 22.21 10.60 -4.41
C SER A 180 21.66 10.92 -5.80
N LEU A 181 21.08 12.10 -5.95
CA LEU A 181 20.67 12.65 -7.25
C LEU A 181 21.83 12.64 -8.24
N ILE A 182 23.08 12.70 -7.75
CA ILE A 182 24.31 12.64 -8.53
C ILE A 182 24.38 11.38 -9.40
N LYS A 183 24.00 10.19 -8.88
CA LYS A 183 24.02 8.95 -9.71
C LYS A 183 22.98 8.98 -10.84
N LEU A 184 21.85 9.63 -10.62
CA LEU A 184 20.83 9.83 -11.65
C LEU A 184 21.33 10.81 -12.72
N ILE A 185 21.92 11.93 -12.30
CA ILE A 185 22.50 12.95 -13.18
C ILE A 185 23.61 12.35 -14.03
N ILE A 186 24.55 11.61 -13.43
CA ILE A 186 25.63 10.94 -14.18
C ILE A 186 25.07 9.99 -15.24
N ARG A 187 24.02 9.22 -14.91
CA ARG A 187 23.38 8.31 -15.86
C ARG A 187 22.72 9.06 -17.02
N ILE A 188 22.04 10.18 -16.74
CA ILE A 188 21.42 11.03 -17.77
C ILE A 188 22.49 11.64 -18.68
N VAL A 189 23.58 12.17 -18.11
CA VAL A 189 24.70 12.75 -18.87
C VAL A 189 25.35 11.70 -19.77
N LEU A 190 25.60 10.50 -19.25
CA LEU A 190 26.17 9.40 -20.05
C LEU A 190 25.27 9.01 -21.23
N TRP A 191 23.95 8.90 -21.01
CA TRP A 191 23.00 8.66 -22.11
C TRP A 191 22.96 9.80 -23.11
N GLY A 192 23.05 11.05 -22.65
CA GLY A 192 23.12 12.22 -23.54
C GLY A 192 24.36 12.19 -24.44
N ILE A 193 25.53 11.84 -23.89
CA ILE A 193 26.78 11.68 -24.66
C ILE A 193 26.63 10.54 -25.69
N LEU A 194 26.02 9.42 -25.30
CA LEU A 194 25.83 8.26 -26.17
C LEU A 194 24.88 8.58 -27.34
N ILE A 195 23.80 9.32 -27.09
CA ILE A 195 22.88 9.79 -28.14
C ILE A 195 23.57 10.80 -29.05
N ALA A 196 24.34 11.76 -28.50
CA ALA A 196 25.05 12.77 -29.30
C ALA A 196 26.10 12.13 -30.23
N THR A 197 26.85 11.16 -29.72
CA THR A 197 27.86 10.43 -30.51
C THR A 197 27.22 9.58 -31.62
N PHE A 198 26.18 8.80 -31.32
CA PHE A 198 25.45 8.06 -32.35
C PHE A 198 24.76 8.98 -33.37
N GLY A 199 24.19 10.11 -32.93
CA GLY A 199 23.61 11.12 -33.82
C GLY A 199 24.64 11.72 -34.76
N SER A 200 25.84 12.05 -34.28
CA SER A 200 26.92 12.58 -35.11
C SER A 200 27.44 11.57 -36.14
N LEU A 201 27.55 10.29 -35.77
CA LEU A 201 27.93 9.21 -36.68
C LEU A 201 26.86 8.98 -37.75
N PHE A 202 25.59 9.05 -37.38
CA PHE A 202 24.47 8.91 -38.32
C PHE A 202 24.40 10.07 -39.31
N ILE A 203 24.61 11.31 -38.85
CA ILE A 203 24.70 12.48 -39.73
C ILE A 203 25.90 12.34 -40.68
N GLY A 204 27.09 11.95 -40.18
CA GLY A 204 28.26 11.71 -41.02
C GLY A 204 28.04 10.61 -42.07
N PHE A 205 27.30 9.55 -41.71
CA PHE A 205 26.91 8.49 -42.64
C PHE A 205 25.94 9.01 -43.73
N ILE A 206 24.96 9.83 -43.36
CA ILE A 206 24.05 10.47 -44.33
C ILE A 206 24.84 11.37 -45.30
N PHE A 207 25.75 12.21 -44.79
CA PHE A 207 26.53 13.11 -45.64
C PHE A 207 27.47 12.37 -46.61
N THR A 208 27.98 11.20 -46.24
CA THR A 208 28.84 10.37 -47.11
C THR A 208 28.06 9.56 -48.14
N TRP A 209 26.78 9.24 -47.90
CA TRP A 209 25.93 8.48 -48.82
C TRP A 209 25.01 9.34 -49.71
N VAL A 210 24.60 10.52 -49.25
CA VAL A 210 23.57 11.34 -49.92
C VAL A 210 24.17 12.46 -50.78
N ILE A 211 25.44 12.83 -50.58
CA ILE A 211 26.16 13.73 -51.48
C ILE A 211 27.06 12.86 -52.37
N PRO A 212 26.59 12.38 -53.54
CA PRO A 212 27.46 11.73 -54.50
C PRO A 212 28.44 12.76 -55.05
N HIS A 213 29.72 12.38 -55.07
CA HIS A 213 30.71 13.00 -55.94
C HIS A 213 30.35 12.75 -57.42
#